data_AF-A0A956DJY2-F1
#
_entry.id   AF-A0A956DJY2-F1
#
_cell.length_a   1.000
_cell.length_b   1.000
_cell.length_c   1.000
_cell.angle_alpha   90.00
_cell.angle_beta   90.00
_cell.angle_gamma   90.00
#
_symmetry.space_group_name_H-M   'P 1'
#
loop_
_entity.id
_entity.type
_entity.pdbx_description
1 polymer ?
#
loop_
_entity_poly.entity_id
_entity_poly.type
_entity_poly.pdbx_seq_one_letter_code
_entity_poly.pdbx_strand_id
1 'polypeptide(L)'
;MLRVSVGWLFVGGLVLGLALGCGSSVEGESGAGASSSSGAGSSGAGASGATGGSGLGAGTGGTSASGGMGTGAGAGGPVGSCSDAPPPGAATPPPPPTYAGTCPTITTGSNTIQSSGNNRQFLAVLPSDPQPGKSFPLVFLWHWLGGDATGFLEQGEVQSAADEYRFIALIPEKKGDVQFTWPMDALSSSARAEEEMVFFDDMFACVAELFPIDVNCVSSTGVSAGALFTAQLAGGRGEHLASIMSLSGGVGGVVKPWKTPAHAMPAMVLWGGRDDFCVAVDFAQASHELEKGLEADGNFVLECIHNCAHSTPPFDVPDGYPTFAPLWMFALDHPYWLPEGHSPYEGGLPVGYPEWCAVGAGNASERVGVCDGSQC
;
A
#
# COMPACT_ATOMS: atom_id res chain seq x y z
N MET A 1 20.57 78.61 -17.07
CA MET A 1 21.54 77.58 -17.48
C MET A 1 21.18 76.31 -16.70
N LEU A 2 21.01 75.12 -17.26
CA LEU A 2 20.94 74.66 -18.66
C LEU A 2 19.93 73.49 -18.70
N ARG A 3 19.21 73.27 -19.81
CA ARG A 3 18.33 72.09 -20.01
C ARG A 3 19.14 70.84 -20.41
N VAL A 4 18.51 69.65 -20.34
CA VAL A 4 18.71 68.38 -21.11
C VAL A 4 18.52 67.18 -20.16
N SER A 5 17.91 66.04 -20.51
CA SER A 5 16.87 65.71 -21.51
C SER A 5 16.28 64.32 -21.15
N VAL A 6 15.12 63.97 -21.72
CA VAL A 6 14.45 62.66 -21.56
C VAL A 6 15.20 61.56 -22.32
N GLY A 7 15.18 60.33 -21.78
CA GLY A 7 15.52 59.10 -22.50
C GLY A 7 14.76 57.90 -21.94
N TRP A 8 13.75 57.42 -22.66
CA TRP A 8 13.06 56.15 -22.39
C TRP A 8 13.72 55.04 -23.23
N LEU A 9 13.81 53.82 -22.69
CA LEU A 9 14.15 52.62 -23.46
C LEU A 9 13.23 51.47 -23.02
N PHE A 10 12.33 51.10 -23.92
CA PHE A 10 11.47 49.91 -23.78
C PHE A 10 12.29 48.65 -24.08
N VAL A 11 12.06 47.59 -23.30
CA VAL A 11 12.35 46.21 -23.71
C VAL A 11 11.01 45.50 -23.81
N GLY A 12 10.68 45.01 -25.01
CA GLY A 12 9.38 44.40 -25.30
C GLY A 12 9.32 42.94 -24.83
N GLY A 13 8.36 42.62 -23.96
CA GLY A 13 7.93 41.25 -23.70
C GLY A 13 6.79 40.86 -24.65
N LEU A 14 6.96 39.79 -25.40
CA LEU A 14 5.93 39.26 -26.30
C LEU A 14 4.93 38.42 -25.48
N VAL A 15 3.71 38.94 -25.28
CA VAL A 15 2.58 38.18 -24.73
C VAL A 15 1.68 37.75 -25.88
N LEU A 16 1.58 36.45 -26.13
CA LEU A 16 0.62 35.89 -27.09
C LEU A 16 -0.52 35.22 -26.31
N GLY A 17 -1.60 35.97 -26.09
CA GLY A 17 -2.88 35.43 -25.67
C GLY A 17 -3.86 35.45 -26.84
N LEU A 18 -4.65 34.40 -26.99
CA LEU A 18 -5.82 34.40 -27.87
C LEU A 18 -6.94 33.57 -27.23
N ALA A 19 -8.05 34.24 -26.95
CA ALA A 19 -9.21 33.70 -26.27
C ALA A 19 -10.35 33.46 -27.28
N LEU A 20 -11.20 32.47 -26.96
CA LEU A 20 -12.61 32.33 -27.37
C LEU A 20 -13.25 31.38 -26.33
N GLY A 21 -14.47 31.55 -25.84
CA GLY A 21 -15.52 32.52 -26.16
C GLY A 21 -16.88 31.81 -26.15
N CYS A 22 -17.68 31.99 -25.08
CA CYS A 22 -18.97 31.29 -24.91
C CYS A 22 -20.08 31.85 -25.83
N GLY A 23 -21.06 31.00 -26.19
CA GLY A 23 -22.32 31.42 -26.83
C GLY A 23 -23.26 30.25 -27.13
N SER A 24 -24.52 30.34 -26.69
CA SER A 24 -25.49 29.24 -26.59
C SER A 24 -26.65 29.30 -27.61
N SER A 25 -27.23 28.15 -28.00
CA SER A 25 -28.66 28.01 -28.41
C SER A 25 -29.08 26.52 -28.59
N VAL A 26 -29.93 25.95 -27.70
CA VAL A 26 -31.38 25.58 -27.81
C VAL A 26 -31.87 24.67 -28.97
N GLU A 27 -32.55 23.56 -28.58
CA GLU A 27 -33.67 22.80 -29.22
C GLU A 27 -33.51 22.24 -30.67
N GLY A 28 -34.07 21.08 -31.06
CA GLY A 28 -34.88 20.05 -30.37
C GLY A 28 -35.35 18.91 -31.31
N GLU A 29 -35.91 17.85 -30.72
CA GLU A 29 -36.80 16.79 -31.28
C GLU A 29 -36.47 15.88 -32.51
N SER A 30 -36.38 14.58 -32.20
CA SER A 30 -37.11 13.44 -32.83
C SER A 30 -36.76 12.93 -34.25
N GLY A 31 -36.84 11.60 -34.43
CA GLY A 31 -36.83 10.94 -35.74
C GLY A 31 -36.38 9.47 -35.71
N ALA A 32 -37.33 8.53 -35.74
CA ALA A 32 -37.05 7.10 -35.83
C ALA A 32 -36.81 6.64 -37.29
N GLY A 33 -35.94 5.63 -37.49
CA GLY A 33 -35.74 4.99 -38.79
C GLY A 33 -35.05 3.64 -38.66
N ALA A 34 -35.68 2.58 -39.17
CA ALA A 34 -35.20 1.20 -39.08
C ALA A 34 -34.92 0.58 -40.46
N SER A 35 -33.88 -0.24 -40.57
CA SER A 35 -33.65 -1.31 -41.57
C SER A 35 -32.29 -1.96 -41.22
N SER A 36 -32.16 -3.27 -40.95
CA SER A 36 -32.22 -4.44 -41.87
C SER A 36 -31.19 -4.35 -43.01
N SER A 37 -30.31 -5.32 -43.30
CA SER A 37 -30.22 -6.71 -42.86
C SER A 37 -28.88 -7.38 -43.27
N SER A 38 -28.68 -8.61 -42.76
CA SER A 38 -27.90 -9.76 -43.30
C SER A 38 -26.58 -10.11 -42.58
N GLY A 39 -26.21 -11.39 -42.36
CA GLY A 39 -27.02 -12.62 -42.48
C GLY A 39 -26.32 -13.85 -43.11
N ALA A 40 -25.34 -14.45 -42.43
CA ALA A 40 -24.88 -15.85 -42.58
C ALA A 40 -23.81 -16.16 -41.51
N GLY A 41 -23.70 -17.34 -40.86
CA GLY A 41 -24.58 -18.51 -40.85
C GLY A 41 -23.96 -19.80 -41.41
N SER A 42 -23.19 -20.54 -40.60
CA SER A 42 -23.06 -22.01 -40.72
C SER A 42 -22.55 -22.68 -39.44
N SER A 43 -23.28 -23.70 -38.99
CA SER A 43 -22.88 -24.74 -38.02
C SER A 43 -21.84 -25.70 -38.64
N GLY A 44 -21.01 -26.48 -37.90
CA GLY A 44 -21.32 -27.70 -37.11
C GLY A 44 -20.99 -28.98 -37.93
N ALA A 45 -20.68 -30.19 -37.41
CA ALA A 45 -20.44 -30.73 -36.07
C ALA A 45 -19.85 -32.18 -36.16
N GLY A 46 -19.46 -32.81 -35.03
CA GLY A 46 -19.22 -34.29 -34.89
C GLY A 46 -17.74 -34.74 -34.83
N ALA A 47 -17.20 -35.30 -33.73
CA ALA A 47 -17.43 -36.62 -33.08
C ALA A 47 -16.69 -37.79 -33.81
N SER A 48 -16.03 -38.81 -33.22
CA SER A 48 -15.81 -39.31 -31.82
C SER A 48 -14.36 -39.89 -31.70
N GLY A 49 -13.86 -40.64 -30.69
CA GLY A 49 -14.36 -41.28 -29.45
C GLY A 49 -13.39 -42.38 -28.93
N ALA A 50 -13.81 -43.21 -27.94
CA ALA A 50 -13.18 -44.46 -27.42
C ALA A 50 -11.90 -44.37 -26.54
N THR A 51 -11.62 -45.22 -25.51
CA THR A 51 -12.41 -45.80 -24.37
C THR A 51 -11.51 -46.62 -23.43
N GLY A 52 -11.79 -46.63 -22.11
CA GLY A 52 -11.42 -47.71 -21.14
C GLY A 52 -10.18 -47.47 -20.25
N GLY A 53 -10.16 -47.85 -18.96
CA GLY A 53 -11.24 -48.37 -18.10
C GLY A 53 -10.79 -48.85 -16.69
N SER A 54 -11.77 -48.98 -15.78
CA SER A 54 -11.83 -49.83 -14.56
C SER A 54 -10.82 -49.68 -13.39
N GLY A 55 -11.33 -49.49 -12.15
CA GLY A 55 -10.55 -49.71 -10.90
C GLY A 55 -11.25 -49.32 -9.58
N LEU A 56 -11.82 -50.30 -8.87
CA LEU A 56 -12.56 -50.18 -7.59
C LEU A 56 -11.73 -49.65 -6.39
N GLY A 57 -12.39 -49.01 -5.41
CA GLY A 57 -11.85 -48.82 -4.05
C GLY A 57 -12.74 -47.93 -3.15
N ALA A 58 -13.10 -48.40 -1.95
CA ALA A 58 -14.00 -47.68 -1.04
C ALA A 58 -13.36 -47.37 0.32
N GLY A 59 -13.61 -46.16 0.84
CA GLY A 59 -13.58 -45.80 2.25
C GLY A 59 -12.21 -45.66 2.93
N THR A 60 -11.92 -44.47 3.45
CA THR A 60 -12.04 -44.14 4.90
C THR A 60 -11.71 -42.66 5.10
N GLY A 61 -12.26 -42.04 6.15
CA GLY A 61 -11.94 -40.65 6.48
C GLY A 61 -10.54 -40.53 7.09
N GLY A 62 -9.79 -39.52 6.67
CA GLY A 62 -8.54 -39.09 7.28
C GLY A 62 -8.46 -37.57 7.19
N THR A 63 -8.37 -36.90 8.33
CA THR A 63 -8.25 -35.45 8.42
C THR A 63 -6.91 -35.00 7.86
N SER A 64 -6.91 -34.28 6.73
CA SER A 64 -5.73 -33.56 6.27
C SER A 64 -5.45 -32.41 7.22
N ALA A 65 -4.47 -32.59 8.10
CA ALA A 65 -3.91 -31.49 8.88
C ALA A 65 -3.19 -30.53 7.92
N SER A 66 -3.49 -29.24 8.02
CA SER A 66 -2.68 -28.20 7.39
C SER A 66 -1.28 -28.24 8.00
N GLY A 67 -0.28 -28.51 7.17
CA GLY A 67 1.12 -28.47 7.55
C GLY A 67 1.61 -27.03 7.66
N GLY A 68 1.20 -26.33 8.72
CA GLY A 68 1.79 -25.02 9.03
C GLY A 68 3.30 -25.15 9.20
N MET A 69 4.06 -24.18 8.68
CA MET A 69 5.51 -24.11 8.90
C MET A 69 5.80 -23.97 10.39
N GLY A 70 6.16 -25.09 11.02
CA GLY A 70 6.49 -25.15 12.43
C GLY A 70 7.72 -24.30 12.71
N THR A 71 7.62 -23.43 13.71
CA THR A 71 8.73 -22.63 14.22
C THR A 71 9.90 -23.55 14.59
N GLY A 72 10.99 -23.42 13.84
CA GLY A 72 12.21 -24.17 14.11
C GLY A 72 12.76 -23.77 15.46
N ALA A 73 12.70 -24.66 16.44
CA ALA A 73 13.19 -24.43 17.81
C ALA A 73 14.73 -24.42 17.87
N GLY A 74 15.34 -23.39 17.26
CA GLY A 74 16.59 -22.82 17.73
C GLY A 74 16.34 -22.00 19.01
N ALA A 75 17.35 -21.88 19.88
CA ALA A 75 17.20 -21.20 21.16
C ALA A 75 17.10 -19.68 20.99
N GLY A 76 15.86 -19.19 20.81
CA GLY A 76 15.55 -17.78 20.57
C GLY A 76 14.42 -17.66 19.55
N GLY A 77 13.18 -18.00 19.94
CA GLY A 77 12.01 -17.73 19.10
C GLY A 77 11.71 -16.24 19.03
N PRO A 78 10.97 -15.77 18.00
CA PRO A 78 10.66 -14.35 17.82
C PRO A 78 9.97 -13.77 19.07
N VAL A 79 10.47 -12.62 19.53
CA VAL A 79 10.02 -11.99 20.77
C VAL A 79 8.79 -11.11 20.51
N GLY A 80 7.69 -11.75 20.15
CA GLY A 80 6.37 -11.12 20.01
C GLY A 80 5.84 -11.06 18.58
N SER A 81 4.54 -11.32 18.45
CA SER A 81 3.74 -11.24 17.22
C SER A 81 2.41 -10.54 17.53
N CYS A 82 1.71 -10.06 16.50
CA CYS A 82 0.33 -9.57 16.56
C CYS A 82 -0.72 -10.60 17.00
N SER A 83 -0.32 -11.86 17.22
CA SER A 83 -1.16 -12.88 17.84
C SER A 83 -0.94 -13.03 19.36
N ASP A 84 0.09 -12.37 19.91
CA ASP A 84 0.45 -12.42 21.33
C ASP A 84 -0.17 -11.26 22.13
N ALA A 85 -0.42 -11.49 23.42
CA ALA A 85 -0.87 -10.43 24.32
C ALA A 85 0.31 -9.51 24.71
N PRO A 86 0.11 -8.17 24.79
CA PRO A 86 1.14 -7.23 25.22
C PRO A 86 1.72 -7.62 26.60
N PRO A 87 3.05 -7.62 26.78
CA PRO A 87 3.66 -7.86 28.08
C PRO A 87 3.19 -6.86 29.15
N PRO A 88 3.08 -7.25 30.43
CA PRO A 88 2.64 -6.35 31.49
C PRO A 88 3.51 -5.09 31.60
N GLY A 89 2.91 -3.92 31.31
CA GLY A 89 3.59 -2.63 31.35
C GLY A 89 4.33 -2.24 30.07
N ALA A 90 4.19 -2.99 28.98
CA ALA A 90 4.67 -2.58 27.65
C ALA A 90 3.90 -1.33 27.14
N ALA A 91 4.50 -0.62 26.19
CA ALA A 91 3.86 0.52 25.54
C ALA A 91 2.63 0.06 24.73
N THR A 92 1.61 0.91 24.66
CA THR A 92 0.42 0.70 23.84
C THR A 92 0.13 1.97 23.04
N PRO A 93 -0.43 1.88 21.83
CA PRO A 93 -0.80 3.05 21.08
C PRO A 93 -1.90 3.84 21.80
N PRO A 94 -2.08 5.14 21.50
CA PRO A 94 -3.27 5.86 21.91
C PRO A 94 -4.52 5.20 21.32
N PRO A 95 -5.71 5.38 21.93
CA PRO A 95 -6.97 4.87 21.38
C PRO A 95 -7.16 5.31 19.92
N PRO A 96 -7.89 4.54 19.09
CA PRO A 96 -8.19 4.94 17.72
C PRO A 96 -8.77 6.37 17.65
N PRO A 97 -8.55 7.09 16.53
CA PRO A 97 -9.12 8.41 16.31
C PRO A 97 -10.65 8.41 16.51
N THR A 98 -11.21 9.57 16.84
CA THR A 98 -12.65 9.74 16.98
C THR A 98 -13.24 10.30 15.69
N TYR A 99 -14.09 9.52 15.02
CA TYR A 99 -14.83 10.02 13.87
C TYR A 99 -15.83 11.10 14.30
N ALA A 100 -15.85 12.24 13.60
CA ALA A 100 -16.75 13.35 13.94
C ALA A 100 -18.19 13.14 13.44
N GLY A 101 -18.41 12.19 12.52
CA GLY A 101 -19.72 11.83 11.97
C GLY A 101 -20.34 10.60 12.64
N THR A 102 -21.32 10.00 11.98
CA THR A 102 -21.78 8.64 12.28
C THR A 102 -21.14 7.70 11.29
N CYS A 103 -20.44 6.68 11.76
CA CYS A 103 -19.74 5.75 10.88
C CYS A 103 -20.71 5.06 9.91
N PRO A 104 -20.37 5.00 8.61
CA PRO A 104 -21.16 4.25 7.64
C PRO A 104 -21.08 2.76 7.97
N THR A 105 -22.06 1.97 7.54
CA THR A 105 -21.89 0.51 7.55
C THR A 105 -20.73 0.15 6.62
N ILE A 106 -19.73 -0.55 7.15
CA ILE A 106 -18.58 -1.05 6.39
C ILE A 106 -18.79 -2.54 6.10
N THR A 107 -18.58 -2.94 4.84
CA THR A 107 -18.66 -4.33 4.37
C THR A 107 -17.48 -4.64 3.45
N THR A 108 -17.14 -5.92 3.27
CA THR A 108 -16.14 -6.34 2.28
C THR A 108 -16.47 -5.79 0.89
N GLY A 109 -15.48 -5.23 0.20
CA GLY A 109 -15.66 -4.52 -1.06
C GLY A 109 -15.68 -2.99 -0.87
N SER A 110 -16.38 -2.28 -1.77
CA SER A 110 -16.36 -0.81 -1.82
C SER A 110 -17.26 -0.15 -0.78
N ASN A 111 -16.71 0.84 -0.07
CA ASN A 111 -17.36 1.62 0.96
C ASN A 111 -17.19 3.12 0.67
N THR A 112 -18.11 3.95 1.17
CA THR A 112 -18.04 5.42 1.10
C THR A 112 -18.10 6.01 2.51
N ILE A 113 -17.23 6.98 2.81
CA ILE A 113 -17.20 7.73 4.07
C ILE A 113 -17.11 9.24 3.78
N GLN A 114 -17.72 10.06 4.63
CA GLN A 114 -17.63 11.51 4.56
C GLN A 114 -16.41 11.97 5.35
N SER A 115 -15.34 12.40 4.66
CA SER A 115 -14.08 12.81 5.30
C SER A 115 -13.65 14.19 4.81
N SER A 116 -13.27 15.08 5.74
CA SER A 116 -12.93 16.50 5.49
C SER A 116 -13.89 17.26 4.56
N GLY A 117 -15.19 16.92 4.59
CA GLY A 117 -16.21 17.52 3.72
C GLY A 117 -16.32 16.91 2.30
N ASN A 118 -15.50 15.92 1.96
CA ASN A 118 -15.52 15.18 0.70
C ASN A 118 -16.09 13.76 0.89
N ASN A 119 -16.84 13.26 -0.10
CA ASN A 119 -17.19 11.85 -0.16
C ASN A 119 -15.96 11.08 -0.63
N ARG A 120 -15.39 10.25 0.25
CA ARG A 120 -14.20 9.43 -0.02
C ARG A 120 -14.61 7.96 -0.11
N GLN A 121 -13.89 7.21 -0.92
CA GLN A 121 -14.12 5.78 -1.14
C GLN A 121 -12.91 4.97 -0.70
N PHE A 122 -13.13 3.72 -0.31
CA PHE A 122 -12.08 2.75 -0.01
C PHE A 122 -12.63 1.34 -0.19
N LEU A 123 -11.76 0.37 -0.49
CA LEU A 123 -12.10 -1.04 -0.33
C LEU A 123 -11.79 -1.48 1.10
N ALA A 124 -12.71 -2.22 1.72
CA ALA A 124 -12.42 -3.00 2.91
C ALA A 124 -12.27 -4.47 2.52
N VAL A 125 -11.20 -5.10 2.99
CA VAL A 125 -10.95 -6.54 2.84
C VAL A 125 -11.03 -7.15 4.22
N LEU A 126 -11.98 -8.06 4.42
CA LEU A 126 -12.16 -8.81 5.65
C LEU A 126 -11.87 -10.29 5.36
N PRO A 127 -11.36 -11.07 6.32
CA PRO A 127 -11.25 -12.52 6.16
C PRO A 127 -12.63 -13.14 5.87
N SER A 128 -12.73 -14.02 4.88
CA SER A 128 -13.97 -14.62 4.36
C SER A 128 -14.78 -15.41 5.39
N ASP A 129 -14.13 -15.86 6.47
CA ASP A 129 -14.73 -16.56 7.62
C ASP A 129 -14.25 -15.92 8.93
N PRO A 130 -14.81 -14.77 9.36
CA PRO A 130 -14.32 -14.04 10.53
C PRO A 130 -14.71 -14.79 11.83
N GLN A 131 -13.71 -15.33 12.51
CA GLN A 131 -13.89 -16.17 13.69
C GLN A 131 -14.30 -15.33 14.93
N PRO A 132 -15.40 -15.68 15.64
CA PRO A 132 -15.87 -14.90 16.78
C PRO A 132 -14.84 -14.77 17.92
N GLY A 133 -14.76 -13.58 18.53
CA GLY A 133 -13.93 -13.35 19.71
C GLY A 133 -12.42 -13.21 19.45
N LYS A 134 -12.02 -13.02 18.19
CA LYS A 134 -10.67 -12.61 17.81
C LYS A 134 -10.65 -11.15 17.40
N SER A 135 -9.61 -10.43 17.81
CA SER A 135 -9.26 -9.14 17.22
C SER A 135 -8.43 -9.36 15.95
N PHE A 136 -8.54 -8.43 15.01
CA PHE A 136 -7.85 -8.47 13.72
C PHE A 136 -6.78 -7.37 13.66
N PRO A 137 -5.54 -7.70 13.25
CA PRO A 137 -4.60 -6.70 12.75
C PRO A 137 -5.20 -5.90 11.60
N LEU A 138 -4.76 -4.66 11.43
CA LEU A 138 -5.28 -3.72 10.44
C LEU A 138 -4.15 -3.23 9.53
N VAL A 139 -4.28 -3.39 8.22
CA VAL A 139 -3.26 -2.96 7.26
C VAL A 139 -3.83 -1.95 6.26
N PHE A 140 -3.24 -0.76 6.21
CA PHE A 140 -3.56 0.27 5.22
C PHE A 140 -2.71 0.08 3.96
N LEU A 141 -3.34 0.06 2.79
CA LEU A 141 -2.72 -0.28 1.50
C LEU A 141 -2.83 0.90 0.52
N TRP A 142 -1.74 1.65 0.33
CA TRP A 142 -1.72 2.85 -0.50
C TRP A 142 -1.22 2.55 -1.92
N HIS A 143 -2.08 2.77 -2.91
CA HIS A 143 -1.80 2.37 -4.29
C HIS A 143 -0.87 3.35 -5.04
N TRP A 144 -0.28 2.84 -6.13
CA TRP A 144 0.68 3.54 -6.99
C TRP A 144 0.04 4.59 -7.91
N LEU A 145 0.89 5.34 -8.62
CA LEU A 145 0.46 6.35 -9.59
C LEU A 145 -0.30 5.72 -10.76
N GLY A 146 -1.50 6.21 -11.04
CA GLY A 146 -2.36 5.67 -12.11
C GLY A 146 -3.16 4.44 -11.71
N GLY A 147 -2.77 3.71 -10.67
CA GLY A 147 -3.55 2.62 -10.06
C GLY A 147 -4.80 3.10 -9.32
N ASP A 148 -5.52 2.14 -8.77
CA ASP A 148 -6.72 2.30 -7.93
C ASP A 148 -6.77 1.17 -6.87
N ALA A 149 -7.79 1.18 -6.01
CA ALA A 149 -7.87 0.21 -4.92
C ALA A 149 -8.15 -1.23 -5.39
N THR A 150 -8.83 -1.41 -6.53
CA THR A 150 -9.13 -2.74 -7.09
C THR A 150 -7.87 -3.36 -7.68
N GLY A 151 -7.08 -2.57 -8.41
CA GLY A 151 -5.77 -3.00 -8.91
C GLY A 151 -4.84 -3.46 -7.78
N PHE A 152 -4.83 -2.77 -6.63
CA PHE A 152 -4.04 -3.19 -5.47
C PHE A 152 -4.56 -4.50 -4.85
N LEU A 153 -5.88 -4.63 -4.68
CA LEU A 153 -6.52 -5.85 -4.19
C LEU A 153 -6.13 -7.08 -5.03
N GLU A 154 -6.20 -6.94 -6.36
CA GLU A 154 -5.90 -8.02 -7.30
C GLU A 154 -4.40 -8.33 -7.38
N GLN A 155 -3.54 -7.32 -7.60
CA GLN A 155 -2.10 -7.54 -7.75
C GLN A 155 -1.42 -7.95 -6.44
N GLY A 156 -1.85 -7.41 -5.30
CA GLY A 156 -1.33 -7.77 -3.97
C GLY A 156 -1.91 -9.07 -3.41
N GLU A 157 -2.81 -9.76 -4.14
CA GLU A 157 -3.54 -10.96 -3.70
C GLU A 157 -4.25 -10.77 -2.34
N VAL A 158 -4.72 -9.56 -2.04
CA VAL A 158 -4.97 -9.10 -0.66
C VAL A 158 -6.06 -9.92 0.03
N GLN A 159 -7.09 -10.39 -0.69
CA GLN A 159 -8.11 -11.28 -0.10
C GLN A 159 -7.52 -12.64 0.30
N SER A 160 -6.61 -13.20 -0.51
CA SER A 160 -5.90 -14.45 -0.18
C SER A 160 -5.04 -14.26 1.07
N ALA A 161 -4.32 -13.14 1.14
CA ALA A 161 -3.53 -12.77 2.31
C ALA A 161 -4.39 -12.54 3.56
N ALA A 162 -5.53 -11.85 3.45
CA ALA A 162 -6.45 -11.64 4.57
C ALA A 162 -7.06 -12.97 5.09
N ASP A 163 -7.33 -13.92 4.20
CA ASP A 163 -7.88 -15.22 4.54
C ASP A 163 -6.84 -16.15 5.22
N GLU A 164 -5.59 -16.14 4.73
CA GLU A 164 -4.46 -16.91 5.29
C GLU A 164 -3.95 -16.30 6.61
N TYR A 165 -3.61 -15.01 6.59
CA TYR A 165 -2.94 -14.31 7.70
C TYR A 165 -3.89 -13.59 8.67
N ARG A 166 -5.20 -13.59 8.39
CA ARG A 166 -6.25 -13.22 9.35
C ARG A 166 -6.22 -11.74 9.80
N PHE A 167 -5.96 -10.82 8.86
CA PHE A 167 -6.04 -9.38 9.07
C PHE A 167 -7.19 -8.72 8.30
N ILE A 168 -7.54 -7.49 8.68
CA ILE A 168 -8.42 -6.60 7.89
C ILE A 168 -7.53 -5.64 7.11
N ALA A 169 -7.81 -5.45 5.82
CA ALA A 169 -7.11 -4.48 4.97
C ALA A 169 -8.03 -3.33 4.57
N LEU A 170 -7.50 -2.11 4.52
CA LEU A 170 -8.18 -0.94 3.97
C LEU A 170 -7.35 -0.38 2.83
N ILE A 171 -7.98 -0.29 1.65
CA ILE A 171 -7.33 0.17 0.41
C ILE A 171 -8.01 1.49 0.00
N PRO A 172 -7.43 2.65 0.33
CA PRO A 172 -8.08 3.93 0.12
C PRO A 172 -8.09 4.31 -1.36
N GLU A 173 -9.16 4.95 -1.83
CA GLU A 173 -9.16 5.57 -3.16
C GLU A 173 -8.58 6.99 -3.13
N LYS A 174 -7.82 7.30 -4.17
CA LYS A 174 -7.34 8.65 -4.45
C LYS A 174 -8.51 9.63 -4.57
N LYS A 175 -8.34 10.85 -4.06
CA LYS A 175 -9.30 11.94 -4.28
C LYS A 175 -9.33 12.41 -5.74
N GLY A 176 -8.23 12.18 -6.48
CA GLY A 176 -8.11 12.56 -7.89
C GLY A 176 -7.87 14.04 -8.15
N ASP A 177 -7.45 14.81 -7.14
CA ASP A 177 -7.22 16.26 -7.20
C ASP A 177 -5.74 16.68 -7.19
N VAL A 178 -4.81 15.71 -7.12
CA VAL A 178 -3.36 15.93 -7.12
C VAL A 178 -2.65 15.03 -8.15
N GLN A 179 -1.56 15.54 -8.74
CA GLN A 179 -0.87 14.89 -9.86
C GLN A 179 -0.24 13.54 -9.49
N PHE A 180 0.27 13.41 -8.26
CA PHE A 180 0.99 12.23 -7.80
C PHE A 180 0.10 11.23 -7.04
N THR A 181 -1.21 11.21 -7.27
CA THR A 181 -2.21 10.38 -6.57
C THR A 181 -2.45 10.78 -5.11
N TRP A 182 -1.37 10.99 -4.33
CA TRP A 182 -1.38 11.39 -2.93
C TRP A 182 -0.59 12.70 -2.73
N PRO A 183 -0.93 13.54 -1.74
CA PRO A 183 -0.34 14.87 -1.53
C PRO A 183 1.04 14.86 -0.85
N MET A 184 1.93 13.96 -1.29
CA MET A 184 3.27 13.70 -0.74
C MET A 184 4.34 14.69 -1.23
N ASP A 185 4.09 15.39 -2.33
CA ASP A 185 5.08 16.19 -3.04
C ASP A 185 5.34 17.56 -2.39
N ALA A 186 6.45 18.21 -2.74
CA ALA A 186 6.84 19.51 -2.17
C ALA A 186 5.88 20.67 -2.50
N LEU A 187 5.06 20.58 -3.56
CA LEU A 187 4.10 21.61 -3.97
C LEU A 187 2.72 21.44 -3.31
N SER A 188 2.35 20.20 -2.93
CA SER A 188 1.14 19.93 -2.16
C SER A 188 1.11 20.71 -0.84
N SER A 189 0.02 21.43 -0.57
CA SER A 189 -0.11 22.26 0.62
C SER A 189 -0.24 21.42 1.90
N SER A 190 0.16 21.97 3.05
CA SER A 190 0.02 21.28 4.35
C SER A 190 -1.44 20.95 4.66
N ALA A 191 -2.39 21.85 4.35
CA ALA A 191 -3.82 21.61 4.52
C ALA A 191 -4.34 20.46 3.63
N ARG A 192 -3.82 20.33 2.40
CA ARG A 192 -4.17 19.22 1.52
C ARG A 192 -3.54 17.90 1.99
N ALA A 193 -2.31 17.92 2.50
CA ALA A 193 -1.70 16.73 3.09
C ALA A 193 -2.45 16.26 4.34
N GLU A 194 -2.84 17.18 5.23
CA GLU A 194 -3.62 16.89 6.43
C GLU A 194 -5.01 16.31 6.11
N GLU A 195 -5.66 16.74 5.02
CA GLU A 195 -6.91 16.15 4.53
C GLU A 195 -6.80 14.62 4.31
N GLU A 196 -5.63 14.15 3.88
CA GLU A 196 -5.39 12.73 3.62
C GLU A 196 -5.00 11.95 4.89
N MET A 197 -4.39 12.63 5.87
CA MET A 197 -4.18 12.07 7.22
C MET A 197 -5.51 11.92 7.96
N VAL A 198 -6.40 12.91 7.85
CA VAL A 198 -7.78 12.83 8.39
C VAL A 198 -8.58 11.73 7.70
N PHE A 199 -8.35 11.46 6.42
CA PHE A 199 -9.00 10.32 5.76
C PHE A 199 -8.52 8.97 6.32
N PHE A 200 -7.22 8.81 6.63
CA PHE A 200 -6.71 7.68 7.41
C PHE A 200 -7.38 7.57 8.79
N ASP A 201 -7.46 8.69 9.53
CA ASP A 201 -8.06 8.73 10.86
C ASP A 201 -9.54 8.30 10.84
N ASP A 202 -10.32 8.83 9.90
CA ASP A 202 -11.75 8.55 9.75
C ASP A 202 -12.00 7.08 9.37
N MET A 203 -11.16 6.50 8.50
CA MET A 203 -11.20 5.07 8.17
C MET A 203 -10.85 4.19 9.37
N PHE A 204 -9.78 4.52 10.10
CA PHE A 204 -9.36 3.76 11.28
C PHE A 204 -10.43 3.79 12.38
N ALA A 205 -10.94 4.99 12.68
CA ALA A 205 -11.99 5.21 13.67
C ALA A 205 -13.22 4.32 13.40
N CYS A 206 -13.75 4.36 12.18
CA CYS A 206 -14.97 3.62 11.85
C CYS A 206 -14.78 2.11 11.74
N VAL A 207 -13.60 1.65 11.33
CA VAL A 207 -13.29 0.21 11.31
C VAL A 207 -13.08 -0.33 12.72
N ALA A 208 -12.48 0.46 13.62
CA ALA A 208 -12.36 0.11 15.04
C ALA A 208 -13.67 0.20 15.84
N GLU A 209 -14.65 1.02 15.40
CA GLU A 209 -16.01 1.03 15.98
C GLU A 209 -16.81 -0.23 15.61
N LEU A 210 -16.66 -0.72 14.37
CA LEU A 210 -17.49 -1.77 13.80
C LEU A 210 -16.90 -3.18 13.94
N PHE A 211 -15.58 -3.31 14.03
CA PHE A 211 -14.86 -4.58 14.10
C PHE A 211 -13.91 -4.62 15.29
N PRO A 212 -13.65 -5.82 15.86
CA PRO A 212 -12.63 -5.96 16.90
C PRO A 212 -11.25 -5.80 16.25
N ILE A 213 -10.69 -4.60 16.25
CA ILE A 213 -9.33 -4.33 15.76
C ILE A 213 -8.34 -4.52 16.90
N ASP A 214 -7.21 -5.18 16.62
CA ASP A 214 -6.06 -5.10 17.50
C ASP A 214 -5.31 -3.80 17.20
N VAL A 215 -5.53 -2.80 18.04
CA VAL A 215 -4.92 -1.48 17.91
C VAL A 215 -3.40 -1.51 18.06
N ASN A 216 -2.83 -2.56 18.65
CA ASN A 216 -1.37 -2.75 18.72
C ASN A 216 -0.79 -3.23 17.37
N CYS A 217 -1.62 -3.51 16.36
CA CYS A 217 -1.23 -4.14 15.11
C CYS A 217 -1.86 -3.44 13.93
N VAL A 218 -1.66 -2.13 13.88
CA VAL A 218 -2.04 -1.26 12.77
C VAL A 218 -0.78 -0.93 11.97
N SER A 219 -0.73 -1.36 10.72
CA SER A 219 0.44 -1.19 9.85
C SER A 219 0.06 -0.46 8.57
N SER A 220 1.01 0.25 7.96
CA SER A 220 0.79 0.93 6.67
C SER A 220 1.81 0.49 5.64
N THR A 221 1.34 0.09 4.46
CA THR A 221 2.19 -0.21 3.30
C THR A 221 1.71 0.52 2.06
N GLY A 222 2.64 0.82 1.16
CA GLY A 222 2.31 1.38 -0.14
C GLY A 222 3.35 1.04 -1.19
N VAL A 223 2.99 1.30 -2.44
CA VAL A 223 3.83 1.08 -3.63
C VAL A 223 3.99 2.41 -4.39
N SER A 224 5.20 2.75 -4.82
CA SER A 224 5.48 3.96 -5.62
C SER A 224 4.94 5.22 -4.91
N ALA A 225 4.06 5.99 -5.56
CA ALA A 225 3.36 7.12 -4.95
C ALA A 225 2.71 6.83 -3.59
N GLY A 226 2.17 5.62 -3.38
CA GLY A 226 1.61 5.19 -2.10
C GLY A 226 2.67 4.88 -1.03
N ALA A 227 3.86 4.44 -1.43
CA ALA A 227 5.01 4.28 -0.55
C ALA A 227 5.56 5.63 -0.09
N LEU A 228 5.64 6.60 -1.01
CA LEU A 228 5.97 8.00 -0.69
C LEU A 228 4.97 8.60 0.30
N PHE A 229 3.67 8.33 0.14
CA PHE A 229 2.66 8.74 1.12
C PHE A 229 2.78 7.99 2.44
N THR A 230 3.08 6.69 2.44
CA THR A 230 3.30 5.89 3.66
C THR A 230 4.42 6.46 4.53
N ALA A 231 5.52 6.94 3.93
CA ALA A 231 6.59 7.64 4.65
C ALA A 231 6.11 8.96 5.29
N GLN A 232 5.23 9.71 4.61
CA GLN A 232 4.63 10.93 5.17
C GLN A 232 3.61 10.62 6.28
N LEU A 233 2.86 9.53 6.15
CA LEU A 233 1.91 9.05 7.15
C LEU A 233 2.62 8.60 8.43
N ALA A 234 3.77 7.93 8.33
CA ALA A 234 4.60 7.59 9.49
C ALA A 234 4.98 8.84 10.30
N GLY A 235 5.50 9.88 9.65
CA GLY A 235 5.76 11.15 10.32
C GLY A 235 4.50 11.91 10.77
N GLY A 236 3.32 11.61 10.20
CA GLY A 236 2.06 12.32 10.43
C GLY A 236 1.13 11.71 11.49
N ARG A 237 1.18 10.37 11.64
CA ARG A 237 0.30 9.52 12.48
C ARG A 237 1.04 8.31 13.08
N GLY A 238 2.36 8.35 13.15
CA GLY A 238 3.20 7.25 13.66
C GLY A 238 2.86 6.80 15.08
N GLU A 239 2.23 7.65 15.89
CA GLU A 239 1.66 7.27 17.19
C GLU A 239 0.67 6.10 17.10
N HIS A 240 0.00 5.90 15.96
CA HIS A 240 -0.96 4.82 15.73
C HIS A 240 -0.38 3.63 14.95
N LEU A 241 0.85 3.71 14.43
CA LEU A 241 1.42 2.69 13.55
C LEU A 241 2.41 1.80 14.29
N ALA A 242 2.17 0.49 14.23
CA ALA A 242 3.06 -0.54 14.75
C ALA A 242 4.23 -0.84 13.81
N SER A 243 4.01 -0.72 12.49
CA SER A 243 5.08 -0.83 11.49
C SER A 243 4.71 -0.16 10.16
N ILE A 244 5.71 0.14 9.34
CA ILE A 244 5.52 0.55 7.95
C ILE A 244 6.28 -0.32 6.96
N MET A 245 5.79 -0.40 5.72
CA MET A 245 6.51 -0.98 4.59
C MET A 245 6.43 -0.04 3.38
N SER A 246 7.56 0.17 2.72
CA SER A 246 7.71 1.11 1.59
C SER A 246 8.30 0.36 0.39
N LEU A 247 7.49 0.11 -0.64
CA LEU A 247 7.93 -0.56 -1.88
C LEU A 247 8.15 0.48 -2.99
N SER A 248 9.40 0.67 -3.38
CA SER A 248 9.88 1.77 -4.24
C SER A 248 9.28 3.10 -3.77
N GLY A 249 9.72 3.55 -2.60
CA GLY A 249 9.18 4.73 -1.91
C GLY A 249 10.25 5.69 -1.43
N GLY A 250 10.06 6.23 -0.23
CA GLY A 250 11.00 7.16 0.38
C GLY A 250 10.52 8.60 0.55
N VAL A 251 11.49 9.52 0.67
CA VAL A 251 11.32 10.94 1.00
C VAL A 251 12.30 11.82 0.22
N GLY A 252 12.12 13.14 0.30
CA GLY A 252 13.09 14.10 -0.23
C GLY A 252 13.09 14.24 -1.76
N GLY A 253 14.08 14.98 -2.28
CA GLY A 253 14.08 15.42 -3.68
C GLY A 253 12.85 16.28 -4.03
N VAL A 254 11.91 15.73 -4.80
CA VAL A 254 10.61 16.34 -5.13
C VAL A 254 9.50 16.00 -4.12
N VAL A 255 9.75 15.03 -3.25
CA VAL A 255 8.90 14.57 -2.15
C VAL A 255 9.19 15.43 -0.92
N LYS A 256 8.23 15.55 -0.01
CA LYS A 256 8.48 16.15 1.32
C LYS A 256 9.60 15.39 2.06
N PRO A 257 10.41 16.07 2.89
CA PRO A 257 11.45 15.42 3.69
C PRO A 257 10.85 14.47 4.73
N TRP A 258 11.70 13.61 5.30
CA TRP A 258 11.33 12.83 6.49
C TRP A 258 10.91 13.75 7.65
N LYS A 259 9.94 13.29 8.43
CA LYS A 259 9.49 13.91 9.68
C LYS A 259 9.50 12.82 10.75
N THR A 260 10.24 13.03 11.81
CA THR A 260 10.32 12.12 12.96
C THR A 260 8.93 11.74 13.47
N PRO A 261 8.60 10.44 13.55
CA PRO A 261 7.32 9.97 14.08
C PRO A 261 7.25 10.15 15.60
N ALA A 262 6.04 10.07 16.16
CA ALA A 262 5.82 10.15 17.61
C ALA A 262 6.19 8.84 18.35
N HIS A 263 6.38 7.74 17.62
CA HIS A 263 6.79 6.42 18.10
C HIS A 263 7.80 5.84 17.10
N ALA A 264 8.89 5.24 17.59
CA ALA A 264 9.88 4.57 16.74
C ALA A 264 9.36 3.17 16.36
N MET A 265 9.01 2.98 15.09
CA MET A 265 8.33 1.80 14.57
C MET A 265 9.23 1.02 13.58
N PRO A 266 9.21 -0.32 13.60
CA PRO A 266 9.86 -1.13 12.56
C PRO A 266 9.41 -0.78 11.14
N ALA A 267 10.38 -0.65 10.24
CA ALA A 267 10.17 -0.26 8.86
C ALA A 267 10.84 -1.24 7.87
N MET A 268 10.09 -1.74 6.89
CA MET A 268 10.63 -2.43 5.73
C MET A 268 10.79 -1.43 4.59
N VAL A 269 12.02 -1.21 4.10
CA VAL A 269 12.29 -0.36 2.95
C VAL A 269 12.78 -1.25 1.82
N LEU A 270 11.96 -1.36 0.77
CA LEU A 270 12.20 -2.19 -0.39
C LEU A 270 12.28 -1.32 -1.64
N TRP A 271 13.29 -1.51 -2.49
CA TRP A 271 13.42 -0.74 -3.73
C TRP A 271 14.16 -1.49 -4.85
N GLY A 272 13.97 -1.00 -6.08
CA GLY A 272 14.31 -1.64 -7.34
C GLY A 272 15.77 -1.50 -7.80
N GLY A 273 16.69 -1.28 -6.86
CA GLY A 273 18.11 -1.12 -7.16
C GLY A 273 18.44 0.18 -7.87
N ARG A 274 19.65 0.28 -8.42
CA ARG A 274 20.23 1.55 -8.94
C ARG A 274 19.47 2.22 -10.09
N ASP A 275 18.56 1.49 -10.76
CA ASP A 275 17.75 1.98 -11.89
C ASP A 275 16.27 2.20 -11.48
N ASP A 276 15.95 2.17 -10.18
CA ASP A 276 14.61 2.47 -9.66
C ASP A 276 14.27 3.97 -9.80
N PHE A 277 13.84 4.33 -11.00
CA PHE A 277 13.43 5.67 -11.36
C PHE A 277 12.09 5.63 -12.10
N CYS A 278 11.15 6.49 -11.70
CA CYS A 278 9.91 6.67 -12.43
C CYS A 278 9.39 8.12 -12.40
N VAL A 279 8.90 8.57 -13.57
CA VAL A 279 8.45 9.95 -13.88
C VAL A 279 9.52 11.02 -13.62
N ALA A 280 9.71 11.39 -12.36
CA ALA A 280 10.60 12.45 -11.88
C ALA A 280 11.18 12.15 -10.49
N VAL A 281 11.05 10.90 -10.01
CA VAL A 281 11.52 10.45 -8.70
C VAL A 281 12.58 9.37 -8.92
N ASP A 282 13.74 9.61 -8.33
CA ASP A 282 14.79 8.60 -8.10
C ASP A 282 14.45 7.90 -6.78
N PHE A 283 13.88 6.69 -6.87
CA PHE A 283 13.40 5.94 -5.72
C PHE A 283 14.52 5.24 -4.97
N ALA A 284 15.67 4.99 -5.61
CA ALA A 284 16.89 4.58 -4.94
C ALA A 284 17.37 5.69 -3.99
N GLN A 285 17.50 6.92 -4.48
CA GLN A 285 17.84 8.07 -3.63
C GLN A 285 16.77 8.31 -2.54
N ALA A 286 15.49 8.29 -2.91
CA ALA A 286 14.42 8.57 -1.94
C ALA A 286 14.34 7.50 -0.83
N SER A 287 14.56 6.23 -1.15
CA SER A 287 14.61 5.12 -0.17
C SER A 287 15.80 5.28 0.77
N HIS A 288 17.00 5.61 0.25
CA HIS A 288 18.16 5.94 1.07
C HIS A 288 17.97 7.16 1.98
N GLU A 289 17.24 8.19 1.54
CA GLU A 289 16.89 9.33 2.39
C GLU A 289 15.89 8.96 3.49
N LEU A 290 15.01 7.97 3.25
CA LEU A 290 14.08 7.43 4.24
C LEU A 290 14.79 6.51 5.25
N GLU A 291 15.56 5.54 4.78
CA GLU A 291 16.41 4.64 5.59
C GLU A 291 17.25 5.45 6.58
N LYS A 292 17.95 6.48 6.09
CA LYS A 292 18.74 7.39 6.92
C LYS A 292 17.92 8.16 7.96
N GLY A 293 16.69 8.55 7.62
CA GLY A 293 15.77 9.21 8.55
C GLY A 293 15.30 8.26 9.66
N LEU A 294 14.92 7.04 9.28
CA LEU A 294 14.50 5.98 10.16
C LEU A 294 15.61 5.60 11.17
N GLU A 295 16.82 5.32 10.68
CA GLU A 295 17.97 4.97 11.54
C GLU A 295 18.38 6.13 12.45
N ALA A 296 18.33 7.39 11.97
CA ALA A 296 18.66 8.56 12.79
C ALA A 296 17.68 8.78 13.96
N ASP A 297 16.41 8.39 13.77
CA ASP A 297 15.37 8.41 14.80
C ASP A 297 15.30 7.09 15.61
N GLY A 298 16.21 6.14 15.37
CA GLY A 298 16.31 4.87 16.12
C GLY A 298 15.26 3.83 15.76
N ASN A 299 14.63 3.91 14.59
CA ASN A 299 13.71 2.89 14.09
C ASN A 299 14.48 1.64 13.63
N PHE A 300 13.89 0.46 13.79
CA PHE A 300 14.39 -0.75 13.14
C PHE A 300 14.16 -0.67 11.62
N VAL A 301 15.18 -1.01 10.83
CA VAL A 301 15.10 -1.04 9.35
C VAL A 301 15.40 -2.45 8.83
N LEU A 302 14.49 -2.97 8.00
CA LEU A 302 14.72 -4.10 7.11
C LEU A 302 14.87 -3.55 5.69
N GLU A 303 16.10 -3.53 5.17
CA GLU A 303 16.41 -3.13 3.80
C GLU A 303 16.24 -4.33 2.86
N CYS A 304 15.65 -4.11 1.68
CA CYS A 304 15.49 -5.14 0.64
C CYS A 304 15.70 -4.55 -0.76
N ILE A 305 16.65 -5.08 -1.54
CA ILE A 305 17.01 -4.49 -2.84
C ILE A 305 16.84 -5.52 -3.97
N HIS A 306 15.98 -5.24 -4.95
CA HIS A 306 15.79 -6.12 -6.12
C HIS A 306 16.22 -5.44 -7.43
N ASN A 307 16.78 -6.18 -8.38
CA ASN A 307 17.35 -5.62 -9.61
C ASN A 307 16.35 -5.27 -10.73
N CYS A 308 15.08 -4.97 -10.41
CA CYS A 308 14.03 -4.85 -11.43
C CYS A 308 13.63 -3.42 -11.80
N ALA A 309 14.40 -2.40 -11.38
CA ALA A 309 14.02 -0.99 -11.51
C ALA A 309 12.63 -0.75 -10.86
N HIS A 310 11.90 0.29 -11.30
CA HIS A 310 10.59 0.63 -10.74
C HIS A 310 9.51 -0.39 -11.13
N SER A 311 9.47 -1.53 -10.45
CA SER A 311 8.68 -2.71 -10.84
C SER A 311 8.29 -3.54 -9.64
N THR A 312 7.27 -4.39 -9.79
CA THR A 312 6.83 -5.32 -8.75
C THR A 312 8.00 -6.20 -8.26
N PRO A 313 8.26 -6.30 -6.94
CA PRO A 313 9.35 -7.13 -6.44
C PRO A 313 9.11 -8.62 -6.73
N PRO A 314 10.11 -9.33 -7.28
CA PRO A 314 10.05 -10.76 -7.53
C PRO A 314 10.31 -11.53 -6.23
N PHE A 315 9.27 -11.68 -5.40
CA PHE A 315 9.30 -12.54 -4.22
C PHE A 315 9.22 -14.02 -4.62
N ASP A 316 10.25 -14.78 -4.27
CA ASP A 316 10.32 -16.24 -4.49
C ASP A 316 9.71 -16.98 -3.27
N VAL A 317 8.37 -17.04 -3.20
CA VAL A 317 7.62 -17.69 -2.09
C VAL A 317 7.32 -19.18 -2.36
N PRO A 318 7.18 -20.03 -1.32
CA PRO A 318 6.78 -21.43 -1.50
C PRO A 318 5.35 -21.59 -2.03
N ASP A 319 5.10 -22.68 -2.77
CA ASP A 319 3.76 -23.02 -3.28
C ASP A 319 2.67 -22.95 -2.20
N GLY A 320 1.61 -22.19 -2.47
CA GLY A 320 0.45 -22.03 -1.59
C GLY A 320 0.47 -20.79 -0.68
N TYR A 321 1.59 -20.06 -0.61
CA TYR A 321 1.65 -18.75 0.03
C TYR A 321 1.31 -17.63 -0.96
N PRO A 322 0.67 -16.52 -0.51
CA PRO A 322 0.47 -15.34 -1.35
C PRO A 322 1.81 -14.74 -1.79
N THR A 323 1.88 -14.19 -3.01
CA THR A 323 3.14 -13.65 -3.59
C THR A 323 3.87 -12.68 -2.65
N PHE A 324 3.14 -11.86 -1.91
CA PHE A 324 3.70 -10.86 -0.98
C PHE A 324 3.82 -11.34 0.47
N ALA A 325 3.90 -12.66 0.72
CA ALA A 325 4.02 -13.24 2.06
C ALA A 325 5.06 -12.54 2.99
N PRO A 326 6.29 -12.18 2.55
CA PRO A 326 7.25 -11.46 3.39
C PRO A 326 6.79 -10.05 3.82
N LEU A 327 5.88 -9.42 3.09
CA LEU A 327 5.28 -8.15 3.45
C LEU A 327 4.26 -8.33 4.57
N TRP A 328 3.37 -9.31 4.42
CA TRP A 328 2.32 -9.60 5.39
C TRP A 328 2.89 -10.13 6.70
N MET A 329 3.90 -11.00 6.65
CA MET A 329 4.64 -11.43 7.84
C MET A 329 5.29 -10.25 8.56
N PHE A 330 5.94 -9.32 7.83
CA PHE A 330 6.54 -8.14 8.46
C PHE A 330 5.50 -7.29 9.22
N ALA A 331 4.32 -7.05 8.63
CA ALA A 331 3.26 -6.31 9.29
C ALA A 331 2.72 -6.99 10.58
N LEU A 332 2.82 -8.32 10.67
CA LEU A 332 2.19 -9.15 11.71
C LEU A 332 3.18 -9.62 12.79
N ASP A 333 4.48 -9.60 12.50
CA ASP A 333 5.54 -9.89 13.46
C ASP A 333 6.05 -8.61 14.17
N HIS A 334 5.49 -7.43 13.85
CA HIS A 334 5.85 -6.16 14.50
C HIS A 334 4.66 -5.49 15.19
N PRO A 335 4.25 -5.99 16.38
CA PRO A 335 3.28 -5.30 17.22
C PRO A 335 3.88 -4.05 17.89
N TYR A 336 3.06 -3.03 18.13
CA TYR A 336 3.42 -1.72 18.71
C TYR A 336 4.12 -1.80 20.07
N TRP A 337 3.83 -2.85 20.84
CA TRP A 337 4.38 -3.03 22.19
C TRP A 337 5.81 -3.59 22.22
N LEU A 338 6.43 -3.81 21.05
CA LEU A 338 7.88 -4.01 20.96
C LEU A 338 8.63 -2.82 21.59
N PRO A 339 9.77 -3.04 22.25
CA PRO A 339 10.63 -1.94 22.70
C PRO A 339 11.09 -1.08 21.51
N GLU A 340 11.22 0.23 21.70
CA GLU A 340 11.60 1.17 20.65
C GLU A 340 12.91 0.74 19.95
N GLY A 341 12.88 0.71 18.61
CA GLY A 341 14.02 0.30 17.78
C GLY A 341 14.30 -1.20 17.70
N HIS A 342 13.52 -2.04 18.40
CA HIS A 342 13.69 -3.50 18.36
C HIS A 342 12.77 -4.21 17.36
N SER A 343 13.18 -5.41 16.95
CA SER A 343 12.43 -6.31 16.08
C SER A 343 12.69 -7.77 16.46
N PRO A 344 11.72 -8.68 16.29
CA PRO A 344 11.98 -10.13 16.38
C PRO A 344 13.00 -10.64 15.36
N TYR A 345 13.32 -9.89 14.30
CA TYR A 345 14.23 -10.26 13.22
C TYR A 345 15.71 -9.95 13.53
N GLU A 346 16.02 -9.34 14.67
CA GLU A 346 17.41 -9.10 15.13
C GLU A 346 18.24 -10.38 15.24
N GLY A 347 17.60 -11.52 15.52
CA GLY A 347 18.22 -12.84 15.57
C GLY A 347 18.48 -13.48 14.20
N GLY A 348 18.03 -12.83 13.11
CA GLY A 348 18.00 -13.36 11.75
C GLY A 348 16.59 -13.32 11.15
N LEU A 349 16.49 -13.21 9.83
CA LEU A 349 15.21 -13.18 9.12
C LEU A 349 14.50 -14.55 9.19
N PRO A 350 13.15 -14.59 9.22
CA PRO A 350 12.40 -15.84 9.15
C PRO A 350 12.72 -16.67 7.90
N VAL A 351 12.59 -17.99 8.00
CA VAL A 351 12.78 -18.90 6.86
C VAL A 351 11.81 -18.55 5.74
N GLY A 352 12.33 -18.38 4.53
CA GLY A 352 11.55 -17.94 3.36
C GLY A 352 11.57 -16.43 3.12
N TYR A 353 12.20 -15.62 3.98
CA TYR A 353 12.57 -14.26 3.58
C TYR A 353 13.60 -14.27 2.46
N PRO A 354 13.59 -13.27 1.57
CA PRO A 354 14.53 -13.24 0.45
C PRO A 354 15.97 -13.00 0.92
N GLU A 355 16.93 -13.68 0.29
CA GLU A 355 18.37 -13.49 0.54
C GLU A 355 18.87 -12.08 0.16
N TRP A 356 18.07 -11.32 -0.59
CA TRP A 356 18.29 -9.92 -0.96
C TRP A 356 17.70 -8.90 0.03
N CYS A 357 17.33 -9.35 1.24
CA CYS A 357 16.95 -8.52 2.38
C CYS A 357 17.97 -8.65 3.53
N ALA A 358 18.18 -7.57 4.28
CA ALA A 358 19.02 -7.57 5.49
C ALA A 358 18.57 -6.50 6.51
N VAL A 359 18.96 -6.71 7.77
CA VAL A 359 18.71 -5.76 8.86
C VAL A 359 19.72 -4.60 8.79
N GLY A 360 19.23 -3.36 8.85
CA GLY A 360 20.01 -2.12 8.75
C GLY A 360 20.28 -1.69 7.31
N ALA A 361 20.37 -0.38 7.07
CA ALA A 361 20.59 0.18 5.75
C ALA A 361 22.02 -0.06 5.22
N GLY A 362 22.15 -0.29 3.92
CA GLY A 362 23.40 -0.67 3.25
C GLY A 362 23.90 -2.09 3.55
N ASN A 363 23.10 -2.94 4.20
CA ASN A 363 23.46 -4.33 4.51
C ASN A 363 22.84 -5.34 3.54
N ALA A 364 21.79 -4.97 2.79
CA ALA A 364 21.14 -5.83 1.82
C ALA A 364 22.03 -6.00 0.57
N SER A 365 21.95 -7.18 -0.05
CA SER A 365 22.57 -7.43 -1.34
C SER A 365 21.52 -7.32 -2.45
N GLU A 366 21.79 -6.52 -3.48
CA GLU A 366 20.90 -6.40 -4.66
C GLU A 366 20.67 -7.79 -5.27
N ARG A 367 19.41 -8.20 -5.40
CA ARG A 367 18.99 -9.45 -6.04
C ARG A 367 19.66 -9.61 -7.40
N VAL A 368 20.08 -10.82 -7.75
CA VAL A 368 20.43 -11.16 -9.14
C VAL A 368 19.36 -12.05 -9.76
N GLY A 369 18.92 -11.74 -10.97
CA GLY A 369 17.93 -12.55 -11.67
C GLY A 369 17.30 -11.87 -12.87
N VAL A 370 16.37 -12.58 -13.52
CA VAL A 370 15.51 -12.00 -14.57
C VAL A 370 14.48 -11.07 -13.92
N CYS A 371 14.09 -10.05 -14.66
CA CYS A 371 13.04 -9.08 -14.36
C CYS A 371 12.32 -8.74 -15.67
N ASP A 372 11.01 -8.46 -15.62
CA ASP A 372 10.21 -8.13 -16.81
C ASP A 372 10.33 -6.66 -17.26
N GLY A 373 11.26 -5.92 -16.66
CA GLY A 373 11.50 -4.49 -16.88
C GLY A 373 10.77 -3.60 -15.89
N SER A 374 10.94 -2.28 -16.06
CA SER A 374 10.24 -1.26 -15.28
C SER A 374 8.75 -1.24 -15.62
N GLN A 375 7.92 -1.02 -14.61
CA GLN A 375 6.45 -0.85 -14.67
C GLN A 375 6.04 0.62 -14.46
N CYS A 376 6.97 1.55 -14.71
CA CYS A 376 6.69 2.97 -14.93
C CYS A 376 6.00 3.21 -16.29
#